data_AF-A0A9P9YHK7-F1
#
_entry.id   AF-A0A9P9YHK7-F1
#
_cell.length_a   1.000
_cell.length_b   1.000
_cell.length_c   1.000
_cell.angle_alpha   90.00
_cell.angle_beta   90.00
_cell.angle_gamma   90.00
#
_symmetry.space_group_name_H-M   'P 1'
#
loop_
_entity.id
_entity.type
_entity.pdbx_description
1 polymer ?
#
loop_
_entity_poly.entity_id
_entity_poly.type
_entity_poly.pdbx_seq_one_letter_code
_entity_poly.pdbx_strand_id
1 'polypeptide(L)'
;MKIEWAPIGVPMERRRQTFAMAFLIFFCLTVSLGSYILVAALLIYGGLWWRTLVIIYLVYVYVDHRRTHSIMEGNGWKIIRNNWLFRHYRDYFPVQLVKTAELPPNKNYILASFPHGILGTGISINMGVDISKWLELFPQVRPKVATLDQNFLTPIGRGLLRAWGLVSVSKEALVYLLTKSNDPKHKDNRDGFTSNAVAILVGGAQEALDSHPGKYILTLKDRKGFVKMAIRTGSSIVPTFSFGEVDIIDQVANPPNSAVRRFQDFVKKFTGISPMIPVGRGIFNYTFGILPNRRRIVQVVGAPIDVIKSDQPDAAYVDKIHQQVIDDLEKMFAKYKDQYIPNVKQKKLIIH
;
A
#
# COMPACT_ATOMS: atom_id res chain seq x y z
N MET A 1 2.89 -30.06 -14.14
CA MET A 1 1.71 -29.22 -13.76
C MET A 1 0.80 -29.14 -14.97
N LYS A 2 -0.48 -29.51 -14.87
CA LYS A 2 -1.43 -29.44 -16.00
C LYS A 2 -1.86 -27.98 -16.18
N ILE A 3 -1.80 -27.46 -17.40
CA ILE A 3 -2.23 -26.08 -17.69
C ILE A 3 -3.75 -26.03 -17.79
N GLU A 4 -4.37 -25.19 -16.96
CA GLU A 4 -5.78 -24.83 -16.99
C GLU A 4 -5.94 -23.56 -17.84
N TRP A 5 -6.39 -23.74 -19.08
CA TRP A 5 -6.64 -22.62 -19.99
C TRP A 5 -7.93 -21.89 -19.63
N ALA A 6 -7.94 -20.57 -19.82
CA ALA A 6 -9.15 -19.78 -19.68
C ALA A 6 -10.16 -20.20 -20.76
N PRO A 7 -11.44 -20.42 -20.42
CA PRO A 7 -12.43 -20.82 -21.40
C PRO A 7 -12.67 -19.72 -22.44
N ILE A 8 -13.06 -20.10 -23.65
CA ILE A 8 -13.36 -19.14 -24.73
C ILE A 8 -14.58 -18.27 -24.35
N GLY A 9 -15.57 -18.84 -23.65
CA GLY A 9 -16.80 -18.16 -23.22
C GLY A 9 -16.68 -17.22 -22.01
N VAL A 10 -15.48 -16.70 -21.68
CA VAL A 10 -15.34 -15.73 -20.57
C VAL A 10 -16.11 -14.43 -20.90
N PRO A 11 -17.03 -13.96 -20.04
CA PRO A 11 -17.78 -12.73 -20.25
C PRO A 11 -16.88 -11.51 -20.49
N MET A 12 -17.33 -10.58 -21.35
CA MET A 12 -16.57 -9.37 -21.69
C MET A 12 -16.18 -8.54 -20.47
N GLU A 13 -17.03 -8.51 -19.44
CA GLU A 13 -16.74 -7.81 -18.20
C GLU A 13 -15.51 -8.39 -17.48
N ARG A 14 -15.40 -9.72 -17.38
CA ARG A 14 -14.21 -10.38 -16.81
C ARG A 14 -12.96 -10.15 -17.65
N ARG A 15 -13.12 -10.01 -18.98
CA ARG A 15 -12.01 -9.67 -19.89
C ARG A 15 -11.51 -8.24 -19.65
N ARG A 16 -12.40 -7.26 -19.50
CA ARG A 16 -12.05 -5.86 -19.18
C ARG A 16 -11.34 -5.75 -17.84
N GLN A 17 -11.82 -6.45 -16.82
CA GLN A 17 -11.16 -6.53 -15.51
C GLN A 17 -9.77 -7.15 -15.61
N THR A 18 -9.62 -8.22 -16.40
CA THR A 18 -8.30 -8.86 -16.63
C THR A 18 -7.36 -7.93 -17.39
N PHE A 19 -7.88 -7.19 -18.39
CA PHE A 19 -7.12 -6.16 -19.08
C PHE A 19 -6.67 -5.05 -18.12
N ALA A 20 -7.55 -4.54 -17.26
CA ALA A 20 -7.20 -3.51 -16.30
C ALA A 20 -6.09 -3.96 -15.33
N MET A 21 -6.21 -5.18 -14.79
CA MET A 21 -5.20 -5.81 -13.94
C MET A 21 -3.86 -5.97 -14.68
N ALA A 22 -3.89 -6.53 -15.90
CA ALA A 22 -2.70 -6.73 -16.72
C ALA A 22 -2.04 -5.39 -17.02
N PHE A 23 -2.83 -4.42 -17.51
CA PHE A 23 -2.37 -3.08 -17.82
C PHE A 23 -1.66 -2.47 -16.61
N LEU A 24 -2.24 -2.52 -15.40
CA LEU A 24 -1.60 -1.94 -14.22
C LEU A 24 -0.30 -2.65 -13.83
N ILE A 25 -0.23 -3.98 -13.87
CA ILE A 25 1.01 -4.70 -13.58
C ILE A 25 2.10 -4.38 -14.60
N PHE A 26 1.79 -4.54 -15.88
CA PHE A 26 2.77 -4.28 -16.93
C PHE A 26 3.15 -2.80 -16.96
N PHE A 27 2.21 -1.88 -16.77
CA PHE A 27 2.47 -0.45 -16.67
C PHE A 27 3.41 -0.12 -15.52
N CYS A 28 3.16 -0.61 -14.30
CA CYS A 28 4.06 -0.38 -13.17
C CYS A 28 5.46 -0.96 -13.41
N LEU A 29 5.57 -2.18 -13.97
CA LEU A 29 6.87 -2.79 -14.27
C LEU A 29 7.64 -2.02 -15.36
N THR A 30 6.96 -1.69 -16.46
CA THR A 30 7.53 -1.00 -17.62
C THR A 30 7.86 0.45 -17.32
N VAL A 31 7.02 1.20 -16.61
CA VAL A 31 7.31 2.59 -16.26
C VAL A 31 8.48 2.67 -15.28
N SER A 32 8.51 1.82 -14.26
CA SER A 32 9.64 1.82 -13.32
C SER A 32 10.94 1.43 -14.01
N LEU A 33 11.05 0.23 -14.58
CA LEU A 33 12.32 -0.23 -15.17
C LEU A 33 12.65 0.52 -16.47
N GLY A 34 11.66 0.74 -17.33
CA GLY A 34 11.83 1.40 -18.61
C GLY A 34 12.22 2.87 -18.48
N SER A 35 11.77 3.57 -17.42
CA SER A 35 12.22 4.96 -17.18
C SER A 35 13.72 5.04 -16.86
N TYR A 36 14.26 4.12 -16.07
CA TYR A 36 15.69 4.06 -15.79
C TYR A 36 16.49 3.69 -17.03
N ILE A 37 16.01 2.72 -17.83
CA ILE A 37 16.65 2.35 -19.10
C ILE A 37 16.65 3.53 -20.06
N LEU A 38 15.53 4.25 -20.18
CA LEU A 38 15.43 5.43 -21.04
C LEU A 38 16.39 6.53 -20.58
N VAL A 39 16.44 6.82 -19.28
CA VAL A 39 17.38 7.79 -18.71
C VAL A 39 18.83 7.40 -19.00
N ALA A 40 19.19 6.13 -18.79
CA ALA A 40 20.53 5.64 -19.09
C ALA A 40 20.85 5.74 -20.59
N ALA A 41 19.92 5.37 -21.47
CA ALA A 41 20.09 5.47 -22.91
C ALA A 41 20.26 6.93 -23.37
N LEU A 42 19.49 7.87 -22.82
CA LEU A 42 19.63 9.29 -23.12
C LEU A 42 20.95 9.87 -22.58
N LEU A 43 21.44 9.40 -21.43
CA LEU A 43 22.73 9.80 -20.90
C LEU A 43 23.90 9.27 -21.74
N ILE A 44 23.81 8.03 -22.23
CA ILE A 44 24.90 7.40 -23.00
C ILE A 44 24.87 7.88 -24.46
N TYR A 45 23.70 7.88 -25.11
CA TYR A 45 23.56 8.09 -26.56
C TYR A 45 22.95 9.45 -26.94
N GLY A 46 22.32 10.17 -26.01
CA GLY A 46 21.53 11.37 -26.29
C GLY A 46 22.33 12.68 -26.43
N GLY A 47 23.34 12.73 -27.30
CA GLY A 47 24.06 13.98 -27.65
C GLY A 47 24.44 14.88 -26.45
N LEU A 48 24.68 16.18 -26.65
CA LEU A 48 24.85 17.11 -25.52
C LEU A 48 23.49 17.63 -25.00
N TRP A 49 22.54 17.87 -25.90
CA TRP A 49 21.23 18.43 -25.58
C TRP A 49 20.40 17.49 -24.68
N TRP A 50 20.19 16.22 -25.04
CA TRP A 50 19.40 15.32 -24.21
C TRP A 50 20.10 14.98 -22.89
N ARG A 51 21.42 14.81 -22.89
CA ARG A 51 22.20 14.64 -21.65
C ARG A 51 21.95 15.79 -20.68
N THR A 52 22.02 17.03 -21.15
CA THR A 52 21.79 18.22 -20.33
C THR A 52 20.37 18.25 -19.76
N LEU A 53 19.35 18.02 -20.59
CA LEU A 53 17.96 17.99 -20.14
C LEU A 53 17.70 16.89 -19.11
N VAL A 54 18.26 15.70 -19.30
CA VAL A 54 18.13 14.59 -18.35
C VAL A 54 18.80 14.92 -17.02
N ILE A 55 20.01 15.49 -17.03
CA ILE A 55 20.69 15.90 -15.79
C ILE A 55 19.86 16.95 -15.04
N ILE A 56 19.36 17.98 -15.73
CA ILE A 56 18.48 19.00 -15.12
C ILE A 56 17.25 18.33 -14.52
N TYR A 57 16.61 17.40 -15.25
CA TYR A 57 15.44 16.68 -14.76
C TYR A 57 15.75 15.84 -13.52
N LEU A 58 16.86 15.10 -13.50
CA LEU A 58 17.26 14.28 -12.35
C LEU A 58 17.58 15.15 -11.12
N VAL A 59 18.26 16.29 -11.32
CA VAL A 59 18.51 17.27 -10.25
C VAL A 59 17.19 17.83 -9.74
N TYR A 60 16.26 18.21 -10.62
CA TYR A 60 14.93 18.65 -10.24
C TYR A 60 14.20 17.58 -9.42
N VAL A 61 14.21 16.32 -9.87
CA VAL A 61 13.56 15.21 -9.16
C VAL A 61 14.13 15.06 -7.75
N TYR A 62 15.45 15.06 -7.63
CA TYR A 62 16.13 14.93 -6.35
C TYR A 62 15.83 16.11 -5.42
N VAL A 63 15.99 17.35 -5.90
CA VAL A 63 15.76 18.56 -5.11
C VAL A 63 14.30 18.70 -4.69
N ASP A 64 13.35 18.48 -5.61
CA ASP A 64 11.92 18.50 -5.30
C ASP A 64 11.59 17.46 -4.24
N HIS A 65 12.05 16.22 -4.40
CA HIS A 65 11.81 15.17 -3.40
C HIS A 65 12.41 15.52 -2.03
N ARG A 66 13.64 16.06 -1.97
CA ARG A 66 14.27 16.46 -0.70
C ARG A 66 13.58 17.65 -0.02
N ARG A 67 12.94 18.54 -0.78
CA ARG A 67 12.25 19.73 -0.25
C ARG A 67 10.78 19.47 0.10
N THR A 68 10.07 18.71 -0.71
CA THR A 68 8.61 18.54 -0.61
C THR A 68 8.21 17.13 -0.19
N HIS A 69 9.17 16.23 -0.01
CA HIS A 69 8.96 14.80 0.19
C HIS A 69 8.10 14.17 -0.93
N SER A 70 8.08 14.81 -2.11
CA SER A 70 7.23 14.46 -3.24
C SER A 70 5.74 14.39 -2.91
N ILE A 71 5.27 15.15 -1.92
CA ILE A 71 3.87 15.11 -1.53
C ILE A 71 3.01 15.81 -2.58
N MET A 72 1.84 15.24 -2.85
CA MET A 72 0.76 15.93 -3.55
C MET A 72 -0.22 16.44 -2.51
N GLU A 73 -0.44 17.75 -2.47
CA GLU A 73 -1.40 18.37 -1.56
C GLU A 73 -2.84 17.95 -1.89
N GLY A 74 -3.70 18.04 -0.87
CA GLY A 74 -5.10 17.66 -1.01
C GLY A 74 -5.30 16.21 -1.47
N ASN A 75 -6.38 15.93 -2.18
CA ASN A 75 -6.62 14.61 -2.78
C ASN A 75 -5.99 14.41 -4.16
N GLY A 76 -5.28 15.41 -4.70
CA GLY A 76 -4.88 15.46 -6.10
C GLY A 76 -6.09 15.52 -7.04
N TRP A 77 -5.88 15.17 -8.31
CA TRP A 77 -6.95 15.19 -9.30
C TRP A 77 -7.80 13.91 -9.19
N LYS A 78 -9.01 14.04 -8.65
CA LYS A 78 -9.93 12.91 -8.41
C LYS A 78 -10.19 12.08 -9.67
N ILE A 79 -10.22 12.69 -10.87
CA ILE A 79 -10.42 11.97 -12.13
C ILE A 79 -9.27 11.00 -12.47
N ILE A 80 -8.05 11.28 -12.01
CA ILE A 80 -6.91 10.37 -12.19
C ILE A 80 -7.05 9.17 -11.26
N ARG A 81 -7.70 9.32 -10.10
CA ARG A 81 -7.88 8.26 -9.10
C ARG A 81 -9.17 7.46 -9.34
N ASN A 82 -10.23 8.12 -9.78
CA ASN A 82 -11.56 7.56 -10.01
C ASN A 82 -11.88 7.56 -11.51
N ASN A 83 -11.55 6.47 -12.20
CA ASN A 83 -11.80 6.33 -13.63
C ASN A 83 -12.20 4.90 -14.00
N TRP A 84 -12.47 4.69 -15.28
CA TRP A 84 -12.86 3.39 -15.82
C TRP A 84 -11.86 2.27 -15.49
N LEU A 85 -10.56 2.52 -15.62
CA LEU A 85 -9.52 1.52 -15.38
C LEU A 85 -9.54 1.04 -13.91
N PHE A 86 -9.61 1.98 -12.96
CA PHE A 86 -9.56 1.64 -11.54
C PHE A 86 -10.84 0.99 -11.00
N ARG A 87 -12.00 1.27 -11.60
CA ARG A 87 -13.24 0.52 -11.30
C ARG A 87 -13.11 -0.96 -11.69
N HIS A 88 -12.61 -1.23 -12.90
CA HIS A 88 -12.39 -2.61 -13.35
C HIS A 88 -11.25 -3.31 -12.57
N TYR A 89 -10.27 -2.54 -12.07
CA TYR A 89 -9.26 -3.06 -11.16
C TYR A 89 -9.85 -3.45 -9.80
N ARG A 90 -10.74 -2.62 -9.22
CA ARG A 90 -11.52 -2.96 -8.02
C ARG A 90 -12.36 -4.24 -8.22
N ASP A 91 -13.05 -4.33 -9.35
CA ASP A 91 -13.92 -5.47 -9.68
C ASP A 91 -13.15 -6.72 -10.11
N TYR A 92 -11.84 -6.62 -10.32
CA TYR A 92 -10.98 -7.79 -10.50
C TYR A 92 -10.94 -8.65 -9.23
N PHE A 93 -10.86 -7.99 -8.07
CA PHE A 93 -10.75 -8.57 -6.72
C PHE A 93 -12.01 -8.43 -5.85
N PRO A 94 -13.18 -8.16 -6.43
CA PRO A 94 -14.36 -7.59 -5.74
C PRO A 94 -14.07 -6.91 -4.39
N VAL A 95 -13.30 -5.81 -4.39
CA VAL A 95 -12.83 -5.18 -3.14
C VAL A 95 -13.98 -4.52 -2.37
N GLN A 96 -14.12 -4.89 -1.10
CA GLN A 96 -15.04 -4.26 -0.16
C GLN A 96 -14.29 -3.47 0.91
N LEU A 97 -14.85 -2.32 1.31
CA LEU A 97 -14.41 -1.51 2.43
C LEU A 97 -15.49 -1.54 3.53
N VAL A 98 -15.14 -2.00 4.72
CA VAL A 98 -16.03 -2.13 5.88
C VAL A 98 -15.60 -1.11 6.94
N LYS A 99 -16.46 -0.15 7.22
CA LYS A 99 -16.29 0.83 8.29
C LYS A 99 -16.86 0.27 9.60
N THR A 100 -16.07 0.24 10.67
CA THR A 100 -16.57 -0.14 12.01
C THR A 100 -16.66 1.01 12.99
N ALA A 101 -16.08 2.17 12.66
CA ALA A 101 -16.09 3.36 13.50
C ALA A 101 -15.99 4.63 12.65
N GLU A 102 -16.38 5.76 13.23
CA GLU A 102 -16.20 7.08 12.64
C GLU A 102 -14.73 7.52 12.71
N LEU A 103 -14.30 8.31 11.72
CA LEU A 103 -13.03 9.04 11.74
C LEU A 103 -13.34 10.54 11.69
N PRO A 104 -13.57 11.19 12.84
CA PRO A 104 -13.82 12.63 12.89
C PRO A 104 -12.71 13.44 12.20
N PRO A 105 -13.03 14.41 11.34
CA PRO A 105 -12.02 15.12 10.55
C PRO A 105 -11.30 16.22 11.36
N ASN A 106 -11.19 16.07 12.69
CA ASN A 106 -10.58 17.00 13.63
C ASN A 106 -9.17 16.57 14.10
N LYS A 107 -8.66 15.45 13.57
CA LYS A 107 -7.33 14.92 13.85
C LYS A 107 -6.84 14.12 12.64
N ASN A 108 -5.53 13.88 12.57
CA ASN A 108 -4.94 13.02 11.54
C ASN A 108 -4.80 11.58 12.03
N TYR A 109 -4.70 10.64 11.09
CA TYR A 109 -4.76 9.21 11.35
C TYR A 109 -3.61 8.46 10.71
N ILE A 110 -3.05 7.50 11.45
CA ILE A 110 -2.19 6.44 10.92
C ILE A 110 -3.04 5.19 10.78
N LEU A 111 -3.28 4.74 9.55
CA LEU A 111 -3.93 3.44 9.31
C LEU A 111 -2.88 2.34 9.33
N ALA A 112 -2.72 1.69 10.49
CA ALA A 112 -1.84 0.53 10.64
C ALA A 112 -2.49 -0.68 9.97
N SER A 113 -1.96 -1.07 8.82
CA SER A 113 -2.67 -1.94 7.86
C SER A 113 -2.00 -3.29 7.70
N PHE A 114 -2.82 -4.35 7.76
CA PHE A 114 -2.39 -5.75 7.77
C PHE A 114 -3.33 -6.65 6.97
N PRO A 115 -2.88 -7.81 6.51
CA PRO A 115 -1.49 -8.07 6.15
C PRO A 115 -1.06 -7.16 4.97
N HIS A 116 0.24 -6.96 4.81
CA HIS A 116 0.86 -6.28 3.68
C HIS A 116 0.55 -7.01 2.37
N GLY A 117 0.55 -8.35 2.40
CA GLY A 117 0.52 -9.15 1.18
C GLY A 117 1.76 -8.91 0.32
N ILE A 118 1.72 -9.36 -0.94
CA ILE A 118 2.77 -9.06 -1.90
C ILE A 118 2.61 -7.64 -2.49
N LEU A 119 1.36 -7.18 -2.67
CA LEU A 119 1.04 -5.94 -3.41
C LEU A 119 0.36 -4.84 -2.56
N GLY A 120 -0.22 -5.17 -1.40
CA GLY A 120 -1.04 -4.22 -0.63
C GLY A 120 -2.27 -3.74 -1.39
N THR A 121 -2.91 -4.64 -2.15
CA THR A 121 -3.95 -4.36 -3.14
C THR A 121 -5.20 -3.74 -2.51
N GLY A 122 -5.70 -4.30 -1.40
CA GLY A 122 -6.91 -3.79 -0.74
C GLY A 122 -6.78 -2.31 -0.33
N ILE A 123 -5.70 -1.97 0.38
CA ILE A 123 -5.38 -0.60 0.79
C ILE A 123 -5.18 0.30 -0.44
N SER A 124 -4.40 -0.16 -1.42
CA SER A 124 -4.13 0.62 -2.64
C SER A 124 -5.41 0.96 -3.41
N ILE A 125 -6.38 0.03 -3.47
CA ILE A 125 -7.68 0.23 -4.14
C ILE A 125 -8.68 1.03 -3.31
N ASN A 126 -8.61 1.02 -1.98
CA ASN A 126 -9.55 1.81 -1.19
C ASN A 126 -9.04 3.22 -0.92
N MET A 127 -7.72 3.41 -0.85
CA MET A 127 -7.10 4.66 -0.44
C MET A 127 -6.16 5.29 -1.45
N GLY A 128 -5.74 4.58 -2.49
CA GLY A 128 -4.87 5.09 -3.56
C GLY A 128 -5.66 5.41 -4.82
N VAL A 129 -6.32 4.41 -5.38
CA VAL A 129 -7.13 4.51 -6.60
C VAL A 129 -8.59 4.20 -6.26
N ASP A 130 -9.54 4.51 -7.14
CA ASP A 130 -10.99 4.35 -6.92
C ASP A 130 -11.49 4.68 -5.50
N ILE A 131 -11.06 5.85 -5.00
CA ILE A 131 -11.24 6.31 -3.62
C ILE A 131 -12.66 6.80 -3.30
N SER A 132 -13.58 6.78 -4.27
CA SER A 132 -14.95 7.28 -4.08
C SER A 132 -15.62 6.66 -2.86
N LYS A 133 -15.47 5.34 -2.67
CA LYS A 133 -16.05 4.64 -1.52
C LYS A 133 -15.43 5.05 -0.19
N TRP A 134 -14.14 5.38 -0.18
CA TRP A 134 -13.47 5.93 1.00
C TRP A 134 -14.05 7.29 1.36
N LEU A 135 -14.18 8.20 0.39
CA LEU A 135 -14.69 9.55 0.63
C LEU A 135 -16.17 9.57 1.06
N GLU A 136 -16.95 8.57 0.64
CA GLU A 136 -18.32 8.34 1.12
C GLU A 136 -18.33 7.90 2.61
N LEU A 137 -17.49 6.95 2.98
CA LEU A 137 -17.47 6.38 4.33
C LEU A 137 -16.75 7.26 5.36
N PHE A 138 -15.74 8.02 4.94
CA PHE A 138 -14.90 8.87 5.79
C PHE A 138 -14.86 10.30 5.22
N PRO A 139 -15.96 11.05 5.34
CA PRO A 139 -16.06 12.39 4.76
C PRO A 139 -15.00 13.32 5.38
N GLN A 140 -14.44 14.22 4.56
CA GLN A 140 -13.41 15.19 4.96
C GLN A 140 -12.06 14.59 5.45
N VAL A 141 -11.88 13.28 5.33
CA VAL A 141 -10.61 12.58 5.63
C VAL A 141 -9.93 12.16 4.32
N ARG A 142 -8.76 12.75 4.03
CA ARG A 142 -7.99 12.46 2.80
C ARG A 142 -7.27 11.11 2.90
N PRO A 143 -7.50 10.16 1.97
CA PRO A 143 -6.73 8.92 1.95
C PRO A 143 -5.38 9.10 1.28
N LYS A 144 -4.32 8.69 1.98
CA LYS A 144 -2.94 8.60 1.51
C LYS A 144 -2.40 7.21 1.77
N VAL A 145 -1.59 6.69 0.85
CA VAL A 145 -0.94 5.37 1.01
C VAL A 145 0.57 5.58 1.06
N ALA A 146 1.21 5.22 2.17
CA ALA A 146 2.65 5.34 2.31
C ALA A 146 3.34 4.14 1.66
N THR A 147 4.33 4.41 0.81
CA THR A 147 5.16 3.41 0.13
C THR A 147 6.65 3.77 0.25
N LEU A 148 7.50 2.84 -0.18
CA LEU A 148 8.95 3.00 -0.24
C LEU A 148 9.37 4.36 -0.84
N ASP A 149 10.26 5.06 -0.13
CA ASP A 149 10.74 6.41 -0.47
C ASP A 149 11.40 6.46 -1.87
N GLN A 150 12.13 5.40 -2.22
CA GLN A 150 12.83 5.22 -3.49
C GLN A 150 11.89 5.32 -4.70
N ASN A 151 10.61 4.95 -4.55
CA ASN A 151 9.62 5.07 -5.63
C ASN A 151 9.44 6.52 -6.10
N PHE A 152 9.72 7.51 -5.23
CA PHE A 152 9.59 8.92 -5.56
C PHE A 152 10.83 9.53 -6.21
N LEU A 153 11.91 8.75 -6.31
CA LEU A 153 13.11 9.06 -7.08
C LEU A 153 13.08 8.43 -8.48
N THR A 154 12.10 7.57 -8.78
CA THR A 154 11.92 6.97 -10.10
C THR A 154 11.54 8.03 -11.14
N PRO A 155 12.38 8.23 -12.18
CA PRO A 155 12.08 9.14 -13.30
C PRO A 155 10.71 8.81 -13.91
N ILE A 156 9.92 9.82 -14.28
CA ILE A 156 8.57 9.70 -14.89
C ILE A 156 7.52 9.07 -13.95
N GLY A 157 7.78 7.86 -13.44
CA GLY A 157 6.88 7.09 -12.58
C GLY A 157 6.45 7.82 -11.31
N ARG A 158 7.35 8.61 -10.68
CA ARG A 158 7.02 9.36 -9.46
C ARG A 158 5.77 10.24 -9.62
N GLY A 159 5.57 10.86 -10.78
CA GLY A 159 4.42 11.75 -11.01
C GLY A 159 3.09 11.02 -10.91
N LEU A 160 3.04 9.79 -11.42
CA LEU A 160 1.86 8.93 -11.39
C LEU A 160 1.56 8.46 -9.97
N LEU A 161 2.58 8.02 -9.23
CA LEU A 161 2.40 7.61 -7.83
C LEU A 161 1.85 8.74 -6.97
N ARG A 162 2.38 9.96 -7.15
CA ARG A 162 1.87 11.18 -6.49
C ARG A 162 0.42 11.47 -6.87
N ALA A 163 0.08 11.33 -8.16
CA ALA A 163 -1.27 11.55 -8.65
C ALA A 163 -2.28 10.50 -8.12
N TRP A 164 -1.81 9.29 -7.84
CA TRP A 164 -2.58 8.24 -7.14
C TRP A 164 -2.62 8.42 -5.62
N GLY A 165 -2.07 9.51 -5.08
CA GLY A 165 -2.10 9.80 -3.65
C GLY A 165 -1.16 8.94 -2.82
N LEU A 166 -0.17 8.29 -3.45
CA LEU A 166 0.90 7.63 -2.75
C LEU A 166 1.89 8.67 -2.21
N VAL A 167 2.42 8.41 -1.02
CA VAL A 167 3.37 9.26 -0.31
C VAL A 167 4.55 8.44 0.18
N SER A 168 5.67 9.09 0.50
CA SER A 168 6.80 8.40 1.09
C SER A 168 6.47 7.94 2.52
N VAL A 169 6.96 6.75 2.88
CA VAL A 169 6.94 6.24 4.25
C VAL A 169 8.09 6.78 5.11
N SER A 170 8.90 7.72 4.57
CA SER A 170 9.95 8.39 5.35
C SER A 170 9.36 9.15 6.54
N LYS A 171 10.14 9.24 7.61
CA LYS A 171 9.73 9.91 8.86
C LYS A 171 9.27 11.33 8.58
N GLU A 172 10.01 12.05 7.75
CA GLU A 172 9.79 13.46 7.45
C GLU A 172 8.47 13.66 6.69
N ALA A 173 8.20 12.81 5.69
CA ALA A 173 6.95 12.83 4.93
C ALA A 173 5.73 12.52 5.82
N LEU A 174 5.86 11.51 6.68
CA LEU A 174 4.79 11.13 7.62
C LEU A 174 4.52 12.25 8.62
N VAL A 175 5.57 12.82 9.26
CA VAL A 175 5.40 13.95 10.18
C VAL A 175 4.73 15.12 9.47
N TYR A 176 5.17 15.48 8.26
CA TYR A 176 4.56 16.57 7.49
C TYR A 176 3.06 16.37 7.29
N LEU A 177 2.60 15.17 6.89
CA LEU A 177 1.18 14.90 6.63
C LEU A 177 0.36 14.81 7.91
N LEU A 178 0.92 14.21 8.95
CA LEU A 178 0.24 13.93 10.21
C LEU A 178 0.19 15.16 11.14
N THR A 179 0.94 16.21 10.84
CA THR A 179 0.91 17.49 11.58
C THR A 179 0.19 18.61 10.81
N LYS A 180 -0.40 18.30 9.65
CA LYS A 180 -1.25 19.26 8.92
C LYS A 180 -2.41 19.72 9.80
N SER A 181 -2.69 21.02 9.73
CA SER A 181 -3.78 21.63 10.48
C SER A 181 -5.12 21.00 10.11
N ASN A 182 -5.96 20.76 11.12
CA ASN A 182 -7.34 20.33 10.95
C ASN A 182 -8.35 21.49 10.95
N ASP A 183 -7.87 22.75 10.96
CA ASP A 183 -8.74 23.93 10.85
C ASP A 183 -9.27 24.09 9.41
N PRO A 184 -10.61 24.11 9.21
CA PRO A 184 -11.22 24.34 7.89
C PRO A 184 -10.74 25.61 7.18
N LYS A 185 -10.30 26.64 7.92
CA LYS A 185 -9.84 27.92 7.36
C LYS A 185 -8.36 27.90 6.97
N HIS A 186 -7.62 26.87 7.35
CA HIS A 186 -6.20 26.78 7.04
C HIS A 186 -5.96 26.63 5.54
N LYS A 187 -4.89 27.25 5.02
CA LYS A 187 -4.56 27.24 3.58
C LYS A 187 -4.41 25.84 2.98
N ASP A 188 -4.04 24.85 3.79
CA ASP A 188 -3.87 23.46 3.37
C ASP A 188 -5.21 22.73 3.18
N ASN A 189 -6.34 23.32 3.62
CA ASN A 189 -7.67 22.73 3.64
C ASN A 189 -8.66 23.35 2.64
N ARG A 190 -8.13 24.06 1.64
CA ARG A 190 -8.92 24.71 0.57
C ARG A 190 -9.72 23.73 -0.30
N ASP A 191 -9.38 22.45 -0.30
CA ASP A 191 -10.13 21.40 -1.01
C ASP A 191 -11.37 20.91 -0.25
N GLY A 192 -11.67 21.48 0.93
CA GLY A 192 -12.81 21.15 1.77
C GLY A 192 -12.59 19.91 2.66
N PHE A 193 -11.37 19.42 2.76
CA PHE A 193 -10.99 18.33 3.65
C PHE A 193 -10.11 18.90 4.77
N THR A 194 -10.19 18.34 5.97
CA THR A 194 -9.42 18.85 7.11
C THR A 194 -8.51 17.80 7.73
N SER A 195 -8.71 16.52 7.47
CA SER A 195 -7.93 15.44 8.04
C SER A 195 -7.16 14.66 6.98
N ASN A 196 -6.01 14.10 7.37
CA ASN A 196 -5.26 13.12 6.61
C ASN A 196 -5.33 11.76 7.28
N ALA A 197 -5.64 10.72 6.51
CA ALA A 197 -5.48 9.32 6.87
C ALA A 197 -4.35 8.72 6.03
N VAL A 198 -3.25 8.36 6.68
CA VAL A 198 -2.06 7.80 6.03
C VAL A 198 -1.98 6.31 6.36
N ALA A 199 -2.23 5.47 5.36
CA ALA A 199 -2.07 4.02 5.50
C ALA A 199 -0.60 3.62 5.44
N ILE A 200 -0.19 2.80 6.40
CA ILE A 200 1.13 2.20 6.49
C ILE A 200 0.96 0.69 6.59
N LEU A 201 1.55 -0.04 5.64
CA LEU A 201 1.65 -1.49 5.72
C LEU A 201 2.81 -1.85 6.67
N VAL A 202 2.50 -2.02 7.95
CA VAL A 202 3.49 -1.99 9.05
C VAL A 202 4.53 -3.12 8.95
N GLY A 203 4.10 -4.33 8.55
CA GLY A 203 5.01 -5.46 8.39
C GLY A 203 6.04 -5.27 7.26
N GLY A 204 5.73 -4.38 6.30
CA GLY A 204 6.62 -3.98 5.24
C GLY A 204 7.16 -5.15 4.41
N ALA A 205 8.37 -4.96 3.91
CA ALA A 205 9.06 -5.94 3.06
C ALA A 205 9.25 -7.31 3.75
N GLN A 206 9.43 -7.34 5.08
CA GLN A 206 9.57 -8.58 5.84
C GLN A 206 8.30 -9.44 5.77
N GLU A 207 7.15 -8.83 6.04
CA GLU A 207 5.86 -9.54 6.02
C GLU A 207 5.48 -10.00 4.59
N ALA A 208 5.86 -9.23 3.57
CA ALA A 208 5.66 -9.62 2.17
C ALA A 208 6.40 -10.93 1.81
N LEU A 209 7.59 -11.17 2.38
CA LEU A 209 8.33 -12.43 2.19
C LEU A 209 7.63 -13.64 2.83
N ASP A 210 6.84 -13.42 3.88
CA ASP A 210 6.08 -14.47 4.57
C ASP A 210 4.66 -14.64 4.00
N SER A 211 4.30 -13.84 2.99
CA SER A 211 2.99 -13.87 2.35
C SER A 211 2.82 -15.10 1.46
N HIS A 212 1.96 -16.01 1.88
CA HIS A 212 1.51 -17.15 1.09
C HIS A 212 -0.01 -17.33 1.23
N PRO A 213 -0.68 -17.89 0.22
CA PRO A 213 -2.10 -18.19 0.28
C PRO A 213 -2.46 -18.98 1.54
N GLY A 214 -3.50 -18.52 2.21
CA GLY A 214 -4.02 -19.09 3.45
C GLY A 214 -3.19 -18.82 4.71
N LYS A 215 -2.04 -18.15 4.62
CA LYS A 215 -1.19 -17.86 5.78
C LYS A 215 -1.35 -16.40 6.21
N TYR A 216 -1.93 -16.19 7.38
CA TYR A 216 -2.08 -14.87 8.00
C TYR A 216 -0.97 -14.67 9.03
N ILE A 217 0.24 -14.40 8.53
CA ILE A 217 1.43 -14.17 9.33
C ILE A 217 1.74 -12.68 9.29
N LEU A 218 1.74 -12.01 10.44
CA LEU A 218 2.04 -10.60 10.57
C LEU A 218 3.41 -10.40 11.21
N THR A 219 4.19 -9.46 10.67
CA THR A 219 5.42 -8.96 11.31
C THR A 219 5.07 -7.68 12.06
N LEU A 220 4.78 -7.79 13.36
CA LEU A 220 4.28 -6.67 14.16
C LEU A 220 4.91 -6.58 15.55
N LYS A 221 5.29 -7.67 16.20
CA LYS A 221 5.65 -7.70 17.63
C LYS A 221 6.71 -6.65 18.01
N ASP A 222 7.72 -6.49 17.16
CA ASP A 222 8.81 -5.54 17.35
C ASP A 222 8.65 -4.24 16.54
N ARG A 223 7.57 -4.08 15.76
CA ARG A 223 7.34 -2.96 14.84
C ARG A 223 6.66 -1.76 15.51
N LYS A 224 7.29 -1.20 16.54
CA LYS A 224 6.73 -0.08 17.33
C LYS A 224 6.89 1.32 16.69
N GLY A 225 7.46 1.41 15.48
CA GLY A 225 7.80 2.68 14.84
C GLY A 225 6.58 3.56 14.51
N PHE A 226 5.48 2.96 14.06
CA PHE A 226 4.24 3.68 13.75
C PHE A 226 3.56 4.22 15.01
N VAL A 227 3.66 3.51 16.15
CA VAL A 227 3.16 3.97 17.46
C VAL A 227 3.94 5.18 17.93
N LYS A 228 5.28 5.14 17.85
CA LYS A 228 6.13 6.30 18.15
C LYS A 228 5.79 7.50 17.25
N MET A 229 5.43 7.25 16.00
CA MET A 229 5.02 8.29 15.05
C MET A 229 3.67 8.92 15.44
N ALA A 230 2.68 8.09 15.76
CA ALA A 230 1.38 8.53 16.25
C ALA A 230 1.52 9.43 17.48
N ILE A 231 2.28 8.98 18.49
CA ILE A 231 2.53 9.74 19.73
C ILE A 231 3.21 11.09 19.44
N ARG A 232 4.23 11.13 18.57
CA ARG A 232 4.90 12.40 18.23
C ARG A 232 4.00 13.39 17.52
N THR A 233 3.09 12.90 16.69
CA THR A 233 2.23 13.73 15.85
C THR A 233 0.88 14.04 16.51
N GLY A 234 0.52 13.32 17.57
CA GLY A 234 -0.82 13.35 18.17
C GLY A 234 -1.89 12.71 17.27
N SER A 235 -1.48 11.91 16.29
CA SER A 235 -2.39 11.24 15.35
C SER A 235 -2.90 9.94 15.92
N SER A 236 -4.19 9.65 15.74
CA SER A 236 -4.76 8.38 16.22
C SER A 236 -4.34 7.23 15.32
N ILE A 237 -4.17 6.05 15.91
CA ILE A 237 -3.87 4.82 15.18
C ILE A 237 -5.17 4.11 14.86
N VAL A 238 -5.37 3.74 13.60
CA VAL A 238 -6.54 2.97 13.16
C VAL A 238 -6.05 1.61 12.68
N PRO A 239 -6.25 0.52 13.44
CA PRO A 239 -5.92 -0.81 12.96
C PRO A 239 -6.84 -1.19 11.80
N THR A 240 -6.27 -1.73 10.72
CA THR A 240 -7.04 -2.22 9.59
C THR A 240 -6.59 -3.62 9.17
N PHE A 241 -7.54 -4.44 8.72
CA PHE A 241 -7.30 -5.82 8.32
C PHE A 241 -7.89 -6.12 6.93
N SER A 242 -7.09 -6.65 6.01
CA SER A 242 -7.46 -6.99 4.63
C SER A 242 -7.57 -8.50 4.45
N PHE A 243 -8.76 -9.04 4.63
CA PHE A 243 -9.03 -10.47 4.39
C PHE A 243 -8.95 -10.78 2.90
N GLY A 244 -8.33 -11.92 2.56
CA GLY A 244 -8.13 -12.36 1.17
C GLY A 244 -6.91 -11.77 0.47
N GLU A 245 -6.24 -10.77 1.05
CA GLU A 245 -5.05 -10.12 0.47
C GLU A 245 -3.92 -11.12 0.23
N VAL A 246 -3.66 -12.04 1.15
CA VAL A 246 -2.61 -13.08 1.01
C VAL A 246 -2.96 -14.18 0.01
N ASP A 247 -4.22 -14.27 -0.41
CA ASP A 247 -4.71 -15.33 -1.31
C ASP A 247 -4.63 -14.92 -2.79
N ILE A 248 -4.31 -13.65 -3.09
CA ILE A 248 -4.32 -13.13 -4.47
C ILE A 248 -3.08 -13.53 -5.25
N ILE A 249 -1.95 -13.81 -4.62
CA ILE A 249 -0.73 -14.16 -5.35
C ILE A 249 0.12 -15.04 -4.44
N ASP A 250 0.67 -16.10 -5.00
CA ASP A 250 1.61 -16.95 -4.29
C ASP A 250 3.04 -16.53 -4.65
N GLN A 251 4.02 -17.18 -4.04
CA GLN A 251 5.41 -17.03 -4.39
C GLN A 251 6.15 -18.37 -4.24
N VAL A 252 7.33 -18.45 -4.84
CA VAL A 252 8.21 -19.61 -4.66
C VAL A 252 8.45 -19.86 -3.17
N ALA A 253 8.36 -21.12 -2.76
CA ALA A 253 8.56 -21.52 -1.37
C ALA A 253 9.91 -21.03 -0.84
N ASN A 254 9.87 -20.26 0.24
CA ASN A 254 11.01 -19.62 0.87
C ASN A 254 11.00 -19.80 2.40
N PRO A 255 10.94 -21.04 2.91
CA PRO A 255 10.90 -21.28 4.36
C PRO A 255 12.15 -20.68 5.05
N PRO A 256 12.06 -20.37 6.36
CA PRO A 256 13.20 -19.91 7.14
C PRO A 256 14.43 -20.79 6.90
N ASN A 257 15.60 -20.17 6.75
CA ASN A 257 16.89 -20.83 6.47
C ASN A 257 17.03 -21.52 5.09
N SER A 258 16.07 -21.38 4.17
CA SER A 258 16.27 -21.81 2.77
C SER A 258 17.29 -20.91 2.04
N ALA A 259 17.87 -21.43 0.95
CA ALA A 259 18.76 -20.64 0.10
C ALA A 259 18.04 -19.42 -0.51
N VAL A 260 16.79 -19.60 -0.94
CA VAL A 260 15.93 -18.51 -1.44
C VAL A 260 15.76 -17.43 -0.36
N ARG A 261 15.38 -17.82 0.87
CA ARG A 261 15.19 -16.88 1.97
C ARG A 261 16.47 -16.14 2.34
N ARG A 262 17.61 -16.82 2.41
CA ARG A 262 18.92 -16.18 2.64
C ARG A 262 19.26 -15.13 1.59
N PHE A 263 19.01 -15.42 0.32
CA PHE A 263 19.21 -14.45 -0.76
C PHE A 263 18.25 -13.26 -0.66
N GLN A 264 16.96 -13.52 -0.41
CA GLN A 264 15.96 -12.47 -0.22
C GLN A 264 16.31 -11.55 0.95
N ASP A 265 16.71 -12.12 2.09
CA ASP A 265 17.11 -11.38 3.28
C ASP A 265 18.40 -10.56 3.05
N PHE A 266 19.35 -11.12 2.30
CA PHE A 266 20.54 -10.40 1.85
C PHE A 266 20.15 -9.17 1.02
N VAL A 267 19.40 -9.35 -0.08
CA VAL A 267 18.99 -8.23 -0.95
C VAL A 267 18.21 -7.18 -0.17
N LYS A 268 17.28 -7.59 0.69
CA LYS A 268 16.48 -6.71 1.54
C LYS A 268 17.36 -5.92 2.52
N LYS A 269 18.39 -6.53 3.10
CA LYS A 269 19.33 -5.84 4.02
C LYS A 269 20.08 -4.71 3.31
N PHE A 270 20.45 -4.88 2.04
CA PHE A 270 21.20 -3.86 1.28
C PHE A 270 20.31 -2.82 0.61
N THR A 271 19.11 -3.21 0.15
CA THR A 271 18.28 -2.35 -0.72
C THR A 271 16.98 -1.90 -0.07
N GLY A 272 16.54 -2.54 1.01
CA GLY A 272 15.21 -2.38 1.59
C GLY A 272 14.08 -3.07 0.80
N ILE A 273 14.37 -3.64 -0.37
CA ILE A 273 13.40 -4.29 -1.25
C ILE A 273 13.41 -5.79 -0.99
N SER A 274 12.22 -6.41 -0.97
CA SER A 274 12.09 -7.87 -0.88
C SER A 274 11.86 -8.47 -2.27
N PRO A 275 12.89 -9.10 -2.89
CA PRO A 275 12.73 -9.71 -4.19
C PRO A 275 11.83 -10.94 -4.05
N MET A 276 10.65 -10.87 -4.64
CA MET A 276 9.70 -11.98 -4.67
C MET A 276 9.60 -12.52 -6.09
N ILE A 277 9.41 -13.83 -6.22
CA ILE A 277 9.09 -14.48 -7.49
C ILE A 277 7.60 -14.81 -7.42
N PRO A 278 6.71 -13.90 -7.90
CA PRO A 278 5.29 -14.11 -7.79
C PRO A 278 4.83 -15.27 -8.66
N VAL A 279 3.95 -16.09 -8.11
CA VAL A 279 3.26 -17.18 -8.77
C VAL A 279 1.76 -16.86 -8.75
N GLY A 280 1.30 -16.32 -9.86
CA GLY A 280 -0.10 -16.04 -10.11
C GLY A 280 -0.60 -16.81 -11.34
N ARG A 281 -1.51 -16.18 -12.07
CA ARG A 281 -2.12 -16.68 -13.30
C ARG A 281 -1.65 -15.90 -14.52
N GLY A 282 -1.96 -16.45 -15.69
CA GLY A 282 -1.76 -15.77 -16.97
C GLY A 282 -2.97 -14.93 -17.37
N ILE A 283 -2.81 -14.24 -18.51
CA ILE A 283 -3.92 -13.60 -19.19
C ILE A 283 -4.89 -14.67 -19.73
N PHE A 284 -4.35 -15.72 -20.35
CA PHE A 284 -5.11 -16.78 -21.03
C PHE A 284 -5.11 -18.13 -20.31
N ASN A 285 -4.45 -18.26 -19.16
CA ASN A 285 -4.44 -19.48 -18.35
C ASN A 285 -4.56 -19.15 -16.85
N TYR A 286 -4.96 -20.11 -16.04
CA TYR A 286 -5.14 -19.97 -14.59
C TYR A 286 -4.03 -20.62 -13.75
N THR A 287 -3.03 -21.20 -14.41
CA THR A 287 -2.01 -22.05 -13.77
C THR A 287 -0.72 -21.30 -13.44
N PHE A 288 -0.26 -20.41 -14.32
CA PHE A 288 1.00 -19.70 -14.12
C PHE A 288 1.01 -18.32 -14.79
N GLY A 289 1.73 -17.39 -14.18
CA GLY A 289 1.97 -16.05 -14.69
C GLY A 289 2.16 -15.05 -13.56
N ILE A 290 2.18 -13.77 -13.90
CA ILE A 290 2.42 -12.68 -12.94
C ILE A 290 1.14 -11.94 -12.53
N LEU A 291 -0.02 -12.28 -13.12
CA LEU A 291 -1.28 -11.66 -12.73
C LEU A 291 -1.79 -12.30 -11.44
N PRO A 292 -2.25 -11.53 -10.46
CA PRO A 292 -2.90 -12.06 -9.27
C PRO A 292 -4.11 -12.93 -9.61
N ASN A 293 -4.36 -13.94 -8.79
CA ASN A 293 -5.59 -14.70 -8.73
C ASN A 293 -6.78 -13.81 -8.34
N ARG A 294 -7.93 -14.13 -8.92
CA ARG A 294 -9.18 -13.40 -8.70
C ARG A 294 -9.82 -13.84 -7.40
N ARG A 295 -9.39 -13.23 -6.29
CA ARG A 295 -9.94 -13.48 -4.95
C ARG A 295 -10.58 -12.20 -4.41
N ARG A 296 -11.63 -12.38 -3.61
CA ARG A 296 -12.32 -11.29 -2.93
C ARG A 296 -11.38 -10.70 -1.87
N ILE A 297 -11.27 -9.38 -1.82
CA ILE A 297 -10.56 -8.68 -0.74
C ILE A 297 -11.57 -7.88 0.09
N VAL A 298 -11.55 -8.05 1.41
CA VAL A 298 -12.38 -7.27 2.33
C VAL A 298 -11.48 -6.54 3.31
N GLN A 299 -11.43 -5.22 3.20
CA GLN A 299 -10.70 -4.37 4.13
C GLN A 299 -11.64 -3.88 5.23
N VAL A 300 -11.35 -4.25 6.47
CA VAL A 300 -12.05 -3.78 7.67
C VAL A 300 -11.23 -2.66 8.31
N VAL A 301 -11.87 -1.51 8.54
CA VAL A 301 -11.28 -0.34 9.21
C VAL A 301 -11.79 -0.28 10.64
N GLY A 302 -10.88 -0.46 11.60
CA GLY A 302 -11.18 -0.49 13.04
C GLY A 302 -11.48 0.87 13.67
N ALA A 303 -11.64 0.87 14.99
CA ALA A 303 -11.80 2.09 15.77
C ALA A 303 -10.46 2.81 15.99
N PRO A 304 -10.44 4.16 16.00
CA PRO A 304 -9.23 4.91 16.29
C PRO A 304 -8.79 4.72 17.76
N ILE A 305 -7.51 4.46 17.94
CA ILE A 305 -6.81 4.46 19.22
C ILE A 305 -6.15 5.83 19.38
N ASP A 306 -6.70 6.65 20.27
CA ASP A 306 -6.17 7.97 20.58
C ASP A 306 -4.90 7.87 21.42
N VAL A 307 -4.00 8.82 21.20
CA VAL A 307 -2.69 8.90 21.88
C VAL A 307 -2.49 10.28 22.49
N ILE A 308 -1.74 10.34 23.57
CA ILE A 308 -1.28 11.60 24.16
C ILE A 308 -0.03 12.03 23.41
N LYS A 309 -0.06 13.24 22.85
CA LYS A 309 1.08 13.77 22.08
C LYS A 309 2.30 13.96 22.97
N SER A 310 3.46 13.46 22.53
CA SER A 310 4.75 13.72 23.18
C SER A 310 5.90 13.68 22.17
N ASP A 311 6.80 14.66 22.25
CA ASP A 311 8.02 14.69 21.42
C ASP A 311 9.02 13.57 21.81
N GLN A 312 8.94 13.12 23.06
CA GLN A 312 9.72 12.01 23.62
C GLN A 312 8.76 10.89 24.07
N PRO A 313 8.37 9.98 23.16
CA PRO A 313 7.50 8.86 23.50
C PRO A 313 8.14 7.96 24.57
N ASP A 314 7.48 7.85 25.72
CA ASP A 314 7.86 6.92 26.77
C ASP A 314 7.72 5.46 26.29
N ALA A 315 8.68 4.61 26.68
CA ALA A 315 8.74 3.23 26.20
C ALA A 315 7.57 2.39 26.73
N ALA A 316 7.19 2.54 28.00
CA ALA A 316 6.09 1.79 28.59
C ALA A 316 4.74 2.21 27.96
N TYR A 317 4.55 3.50 27.70
CA TYR A 317 3.37 3.99 27.00
C TYR A 317 3.30 3.51 25.54
N VAL A 318 4.43 3.53 24.82
CA VAL A 318 4.52 2.94 23.46
C VAL A 318 4.10 1.47 23.48
N ASP A 319 4.58 0.71 24.44
CA ASP A 319 4.29 -0.72 24.56
C ASP A 319 2.82 -0.98 24.88
N LYS A 320 2.21 -0.16 25.75
CA LYS A 320 0.78 -0.21 26.03
C LYS A 320 -0.07 0.04 24.78
N ILE A 321 0.23 1.10 24.02
CA ILE A 321 -0.53 1.42 22.79
C ILE A 321 -0.30 0.36 21.73
N HIS A 322 0.94 -0.15 21.60
CA HIS A 322 1.25 -1.22 20.67
C HIS A 322 0.48 -2.51 20.99
N GLN A 323 0.38 -2.86 22.28
CA GLN A 323 -0.40 -4.02 22.72
C GLN A 323 -1.89 -3.84 22.41
N GLN A 324 -2.44 -2.65 22.63
CA GLN A 324 -3.83 -2.35 22.24
C GLN A 324 -4.07 -2.58 20.73
N VAL A 325 -3.12 -2.18 19.87
CA VAL A 325 -3.22 -2.44 18.42
C VAL A 325 -3.23 -3.94 18.12
N ILE A 326 -2.37 -4.72 18.78
CA ILE A 326 -2.33 -6.19 18.64
C ILE A 326 -3.67 -6.80 19.05
N ASP A 327 -4.17 -6.45 20.24
CA ASP A 327 -5.42 -6.98 20.79
C ASP A 327 -6.61 -6.66 19.87
N ASP A 328 -6.65 -5.45 19.31
CA ASP A 328 -7.73 -5.04 18.40
C ASP A 328 -7.65 -5.74 17.04
N LEU A 329 -6.44 -6.04 16.54
CA LEU A 329 -6.26 -6.88 15.34
C LEU A 329 -6.69 -8.32 15.59
N GLU A 330 -6.34 -8.91 16.73
CA GLU A 330 -6.75 -10.27 17.10
C GLU A 330 -8.27 -10.37 17.24
N LYS A 331 -8.90 -9.41 17.92
CA LYS A 331 -10.37 -9.32 18.02
C LYS A 331 -11.02 -9.16 16.65
N MET A 332 -10.48 -8.28 15.80
CA MET A 332 -10.98 -8.08 14.44
C MET A 332 -10.86 -9.35 13.59
N PHE A 333 -9.73 -10.04 13.66
CA PHE A 333 -9.53 -11.31 12.98
C PHE A 333 -10.50 -12.37 13.47
N ALA A 334 -10.62 -12.55 14.79
CA ALA A 334 -11.53 -13.52 15.38
C ALA A 334 -12.99 -13.26 14.99
N LYS A 335 -13.42 -12.00 14.93
CA LYS A 335 -14.78 -11.60 14.58
C LYS A 335 -15.13 -11.86 13.11
N TYR A 336 -14.20 -11.59 12.18
CA TYR A 336 -14.52 -11.55 10.75
C TYR A 336 -13.95 -12.72 9.94
N LYS A 337 -13.05 -13.54 10.50
CA LYS A 337 -12.45 -14.67 9.79
C LYS A 337 -13.49 -15.61 9.19
N ASP A 338 -14.51 -16.01 9.95
CA ASP A 338 -15.53 -16.99 9.52
C ASP A 338 -16.39 -16.47 8.36
N GLN A 339 -16.50 -15.15 8.23
CA GLN A 339 -17.27 -14.51 7.17
C GLN A 339 -16.46 -14.31 5.88
N TYR A 340 -15.17 -13.97 5.99
CA TYR A 340 -14.38 -13.51 4.84
C TYR A 340 -13.28 -14.47 4.39
N ILE A 341 -12.97 -15.49 5.18
CA ILE A 341 -11.97 -16.49 4.84
C ILE A 341 -12.70 -17.78 4.42
N PRO A 342 -12.47 -18.30 3.20
CA PRO A 342 -12.96 -19.64 2.84
C PRO A 342 -12.24 -20.72 3.66
N ASN A 343 -12.98 -21.73 4.14
CA ASN A 343 -12.47 -22.91 4.84
C ASN A 343 -11.66 -22.58 6.13
N VAL A 344 -12.24 -21.79 7.04
CA VAL A 344 -11.57 -21.21 8.22
C VAL A 344 -10.98 -22.21 9.22
N LYS A 345 -11.47 -23.45 9.27
CA LYS A 345 -11.13 -24.43 10.32
C LYS A 345 -9.61 -24.64 10.54
N GLN A 346 -8.75 -24.24 9.60
CA GLN A 346 -7.30 -24.37 9.69
C GLN A 346 -6.52 -23.03 9.69
N LYS A 347 -7.18 -21.87 9.53
CA LYS A 347 -6.47 -20.58 9.41
C LYS A 347 -6.37 -19.89 10.77
N LYS A 348 -5.14 -19.68 11.24
CA LYS A 348 -4.81 -18.93 12.45
C LYS A 348 -4.07 -17.65 12.09
N LEU A 349 -4.32 -16.59 12.85
CA LEU A 349 -3.48 -15.40 12.84
C LEU A 349 -2.22 -15.69 13.64
N ILE A 350 -1.06 -15.40 13.07
CA ILE A 350 0.24 -15.52 13.73
C ILE A 350 0.88 -14.15 13.71
N ILE A 351 1.29 -13.67 14.88
CA ILE A 351 1.95 -12.37 15.03
C ILE A 351 3.38 -12.63 15.51
N HIS A 352 4.35 -12.24 14.67
CA HIS A 352 5.78 -12.34 14.93
C HIS A 352 6.42 -10.98 15.19
#